data_AF-A0A3M1U767-F1
#
_entry.id   AF-A0A3M1U767-F1
#
_cell.length_a   1.000
_cell.length_b   1.000
_cell.length_c   1.000
_cell.angle_alpha   90.00
_cell.angle_beta   90.00
_cell.angle_gamma   90.00
#
_symmetry.space_group_name_H-M   'P 1'
#
loop_
_entity.id
_entity.type
_entity.pdbx_description
1 polymer ?
#
loop_
_entity_poly.entity_id
_entity_poly.type
_entity_poly.pdbx_seq_one_letter_code
_entity_poly.pdbx_strand_id
1 'polypeptide(L)' 'MWAFDTKKDFEAVNGVRAFGGAIDSDGPVVVENQLFITSGYAKFKEKEGNVLLAFELQE' A
#
# COMPACT_ATOMS: atom_id res chain seq x y z
N MET A 1 7.14 10.40 -14.66
CA MET A 1 6.01 9.65 -14.06
C MET A 1 6.61 8.55 -13.18
N TRP A 2 6.15 8.41 -11.94
CA TRP A 2 6.66 7.43 -10.97
C TRP A 2 5.72 6.22 -10.89
N ALA A 3 6.27 5.07 -10.50
CA ALA A 3 5.52 3.85 -10.23
C ALA A 3 6.19 3.06 -9.09
N PHE A 4 5.40 2.28 -8.36
CA PHE A 4 5.88 1.44 -7.27
C PHE A 4 5.14 0.12 -7.26
N ASP A 5 5.88 -0.99 -7.26
CA ASP A 5 5.30 -2.33 -7.13
C ASP A 5 4.92 -2.58 -5.67
N THR A 6 3.63 -2.77 -5.43
CA THR A 6 3.05 -3.01 -4.12
C THR A 6 2.99 -4.50 -3.79
N LYS A 7 3.05 -5.41 -4.76
CA LYS A 7 2.86 -6.85 -4.51
C LYS A 7 4.17 -7.54 -4.12
N LYS A 8 4.64 -7.22 -2.93
CA LYS A 8 5.87 -7.77 -2.34
C LYS A 8 5.78 -7.85 -0.83
N ASP A 9 6.75 -8.51 -0.20
CA ASP A 9 6.91 -8.48 1.24
C ASP A 9 7.44 -7.11 1.71
N PHE A 10 7.00 -6.68 2.89
CA PHE A 10 7.42 -5.44 3.53
C PHE A 10 7.91 -5.72 4.95
N GLU A 11 8.86 -4.92 5.40
CA GLU A 11 9.18 -4.80 6.81
C GLU A 11 8.17 -3.85 7.45
N ALA A 12 7.30 -4.37 8.32
CA ALA A 12 6.30 -3.56 9.02
C ALA A 12 6.90 -2.90 10.26
N VAL A 13 6.47 -1.66 10.54
CA VAL A 13 6.86 -0.91 11.74
C VAL A 13 6.48 -1.60 13.05
N ASN A 14 5.49 -2.50 13.02
CA ASN A 14 5.05 -3.29 14.18
C ASN A 14 5.65 -4.71 14.22
N GLY A 15 6.54 -5.05 13.30
CA GLY A 15 7.20 -6.37 13.22
C GLY A 15 6.29 -7.54 12.80
N VAL A 16 5.00 -7.29 12.50
CA VAL A 16 4.09 -8.33 11.99
C VAL A 16 4.39 -8.58 10.52
N ARG A 17 4.27 -9.84 10.07
CA ARG A 17 4.43 -10.20 8.66
C ARG A 17 3.55 -9.30 7.79
N ALA A 18 4.18 -8.61 6.85
CA ALA A 18 3.52 -7.67 5.97
C ALA A 18 3.81 -8.01 4.51
N PHE A 19 2.77 -8.01 3.70
CA PHE A 19 2.82 -8.27 2.27
C PHE A 19 1.75 -7.44 1.58
N GLY A 20 2.10 -6.83 0.46
CA GLY A 20 1.14 -6.09 -0.34
C GLY A 20 0.52 -6.92 -1.46
N GLY A 21 -0.53 -6.36 -2.04
CA GLY A 21 -1.36 -6.96 -3.08
C GLY A 21 -1.86 -5.93 -4.09
N ALA A 22 -3.08 -6.16 -4.57
CA ALA A 22 -3.75 -5.31 -5.54
C ALA A 22 -4.16 -3.96 -4.95
N ILE A 23 -4.26 -2.95 -5.81
CA ILE A 23 -4.84 -1.64 -5.52
C ILE A 23 -6.22 -1.58 -6.18
N ASP A 24 -7.22 -2.11 -5.48
CA ASP A 24 -8.60 -2.26 -5.99
C ASP A 24 -9.69 -2.12 -4.88
N SER A 25 -9.29 -1.69 -3.66
CA SER A 25 -10.19 -1.51 -2.51
C SER A 25 -10.76 -0.09 -2.49
N ASP A 26 -9.93 0.86 -2.07
CA ASP A 26 -10.24 2.28 -1.89
C ASP A 26 -9.20 3.15 -2.60
N GLY A 27 -9.58 4.40 -2.88
CA GLY A 27 -8.69 5.38 -3.46
C GLY A 27 -7.65 5.90 -2.46
N PRO A 28 -6.55 6.50 -2.93
CA PRO A 28 -5.54 7.07 -2.04
C PRO A 28 -6.10 8.24 -1.23
N VAL A 29 -5.62 8.39 0.00
CA VAL A 29 -5.80 9.60 0.81
C VAL A 29 -4.57 10.48 0.63
N VAL A 30 -4.78 11.74 0.25
CA VAL A 30 -3.70 12.72 0.04
C VAL A 30 -3.89 13.87 1.01
N VAL A 31 -2.83 14.20 1.76
CA VAL A 31 -2.81 15.30 2.72
C VAL A 31 -1.42 15.93 2.74
N GLU A 32 -1.36 17.25 2.51
CA GLU A 32 -0.10 17.98 2.36
C GLU A 32 0.86 17.28 1.37
N ASN A 33 2.06 16.90 1.82
CA ASN A 33 3.07 16.21 1.02
C ASN A 33 3.01 14.68 1.11
N GLN A 34 1.95 14.12 1.73
CA GLN A 34 1.83 12.69 2.00
C GLN A 34 0.70 12.02 1.21
N LEU A 35 0.93 10.77 0.84
CA LEU A 35 -0.04 9.88 0.21
C LEU A 35 -0.13 8.57 0.98
N PHE A 36 -1.35 8.19 1.34
CA PHE A 36 -1.65 6.93 2.01
C PHE A 36 -2.53 6.05 1.14
N ILE A 37 -2.21 4.77 1.03
CA ILE A 37 -3.01 3.82 0.25
C ILE A 37 -2.90 2.40 0.81
N THR A 38 -4.01 1.68 0.88
CA THR A 38 -4.00 0.26 1.24
C THR A 38 -3.52 -0.59 0.06
N SER A 39 -2.70 -1.61 0.33
CA SER A 39 -2.35 -2.62 -0.67
C SER A 39 -2.85 -3.98 -0.25
N GLY A 40 -3.82 -4.49 -1.02
CA GLY A 40 -4.53 -5.73 -0.76
C GLY A 40 -6.04 -5.57 -0.88
N TYR A 41 -6.66 -6.43 -1.70
CA TYR A 41 -8.11 -6.54 -1.74
C TYR A 41 -8.48 -8.00 -2.04
N ALA A 42 -9.05 -8.70 -1.06
CA ALA A 42 -9.33 -10.14 -1.19
C ALA A 42 -10.80 -10.43 -1.54
N LYS A 43 -11.65 -9.40 -1.62
CA LYS A 43 -13.10 -9.55 -1.69
C LYS A 43 -13.56 -10.17 -3.00
N PHE A 44 -12.91 -9.87 -4.12
CA PHE A 44 -13.27 -10.42 -5.43
C PHE A 44 -12.14 -11.26 -6.05
N LYS A 45 -11.40 -11.98 -5.21
CA LYS A 45 -10.24 -12.80 -5.62
C LYS A 45 -9.12 -11.99 -6.27
N GLU A 46 -9.06 -10.67 -6.04
CA GLU A 46 -7.85 -9.92 -6.35
C GLU A 46 -6.71 -10.33 -5.42
N LYS A 47 -5.52 -9.77 -5.67
CA LYS A 47 -4.35 -10.07 -4.85
C LYS A 47 -4.54 -9.46 -3.47
N GLU A 48 -4.61 -10.32 -2.47
CA GLU A 48 -4.64 -9.99 -1.06
C GLU A 48 -3.36 -9.26 -0.62
N GLY A 49 -3.46 -8.55 0.49
CA GLY A 49 -2.38 -7.80 1.12
C GLY A 49 -2.87 -7.20 2.42
N ASN A 50 -1.96 -6.85 3.31
CA ASN A 50 -2.27 -6.38 4.66
C ASN A 50 -1.51 -5.11 5.05
N VAL A 51 -1.07 -4.32 4.07
CA VAL A 51 -0.22 -3.14 4.32
C VAL A 51 -0.94 -1.84 3.98
N LEU A 52 -0.76 -0.84 4.83
CA LEU A 52 -0.98 0.57 4.53
C LEU A 52 0.37 1.16 4.12
N LEU A 53 0.46 1.67 2.89
CA LEU A 53 1.66 2.34 2.40
C LEU A 53 1.51 3.84 2.64
N ALA A 54 2.57 4.47 3.13
CA ALA A 54 2.70 5.90 3.30
C ALA A 54 3.88 6.39 2.46
N PHE A 55 3.62 7.35 1.59
CA PHE A 55 4.62 7.99 0.74
C PHE A 55 4.69 9.47 1.07
N GLU A 56 5.85 10.07 0.85
CA GLU A 56 6.08 11.51 1.00
C GLU A 56 6.94 12.00 -0.17
N LEU A 57 6.76 13.25 -0.56
CA LEU A 57 7.66 13.89 -1.52
C LEU A 57 9.08 13.99 -0.94
N GLN A 58 10.09 13.75 -1.77
CA GLN A 58 11.47 14.05 -1.39
C GLN A 58 11.63 15.56 -1.25
N GLU A 59 12.38 16.00 -0.24
CA GLU A 59 12.81 17.39 -0.08
C GLU A 59 13.71 17.86 -1.23
#